data_AF-A0A9R0TZN0-F1
#
_entry.id   AF-A0A9R0TZN0-F1
#
_cell.length_a   1.000
_cell.length_b   1.000
_cell.length_c   1.000
_cell.angle_alpha   90.00
_cell.angle_beta   90.00
_cell.angle_gamma   90.00
#
_symmetry.space_group_name_H-M   'P 1'
#
loop_
_entity.id
_entity.type
_entity.pdbx_description
1 polymer ?
#
loop_
_entity_poly.entity_id
_entity_poly.type
_entity_poly.pdbx_seq_one_letter_code
_entity_poly.pdbx_strand_id
1 'polypeptide(L)'
;MKSAVRSPWLVLAIVLSLCLSLSFASWDAEDVGRGSRRWQEGGDEGRSGGSGRPYHFGQESYREWAKSRHGHFKVLERFDHELLRGSIGDYRVAYLDAAPRAFLQPSHHDADEIAFVREGEGVLVLLRNGKRESFCIREGDVIVIPAGSIVYSANTHRSKWLRVVMFINPVSTPGRFQEFFLIGSGDERPQSFLSVFSDEVIQAALNTRREDVDRVFESKSKGEGEIYEASEEQIRELSRSCSRGGRGGGGSGSEKEDIQPRSLTGEKPRYSNKHGRFHQITGDQCHHLRKLDMDVTLVNITRGSMTALKYTTRSTRIYVVVEGRDGYFEMACPHISSSGRSERREHEQEREREHGQGRRSEEREREQGRGRRSEEREQEQGRQEEEQGHGREQEKSRGYRQVRAQIKVGSVIVLPAGHPATFVAGNDGNLALLSFGVGANNDEEVFVTGGNSVLKQLDEAAKALSFPQQARELADRVIRAQPESVFVAGPQQQRRVADM
;
A
#
# COMPACT_ATOMS: atom_id res chain seq x y z
N MET A 1 50.14 58.35 6.44
CA MET A 1 50.06 57.18 5.53
C MET A 1 48.74 56.48 5.79
N LYS A 2 47.93 56.30 4.74
CA LYS A 2 46.48 56.08 4.77
C LYS A 2 46.12 54.62 5.08
N SER A 3 45.08 54.43 5.90
CA SER A 3 44.43 53.15 6.16
C SER A 3 43.59 52.70 4.96
N ALA A 4 43.78 51.45 4.52
CA ALA A 4 42.96 50.84 3.48
C ALA A 4 41.74 50.16 4.12
N VAL A 5 40.57 50.76 3.91
CA VAL A 5 39.26 50.21 4.26
C VAL A 5 38.98 49.02 3.32
N ARG A 6 38.80 47.82 3.88
CA ARG A 6 38.35 46.63 3.11
C ARG A 6 36.84 46.74 2.87
N SER A 7 36.45 46.81 1.60
CA SER A 7 35.05 46.92 1.16
C SER A 7 34.33 45.56 1.27
N PRO A 8 33.20 45.46 2.00
CA PRO A 8 32.42 44.22 2.12
C PRO A 8 31.69 43.81 0.81
N TRP A 9 31.68 44.68 -0.20
CA TRP A 9 31.02 44.44 -1.49
C TRP A 9 31.79 43.46 -2.40
N LEU A 10 33.11 43.34 -2.20
CA LEU A 10 33.96 42.41 -2.97
C LEU A 10 33.73 40.95 -2.58
N VAL A 11 33.36 40.68 -1.32
CA VAL A 11 33.04 39.32 -0.85
C VAL A 11 31.65 38.89 -1.34
N LEU A 12 30.69 39.82 -1.38
CA LEU A 12 29.34 39.54 -1.90
C LEU A 12 29.35 39.23 -3.41
N ALA A 13 30.21 39.91 -4.19
CA ALA A 13 30.34 39.68 -5.63
C ALA A 13 30.93 38.30 -5.98
N ILE A 14 31.84 37.77 -5.14
CA ILE A 14 32.44 36.45 -5.34
C ILE A 14 31.45 35.33 -4.99
N VAL A 15 30.61 35.52 -3.95
CA VAL A 15 29.59 34.54 -3.56
C VAL A 15 28.43 34.49 -4.57
N LEU A 16 27.99 35.63 -5.12
CA LEU A 16 26.96 35.66 -6.16
C LEU A 16 27.43 35.07 -7.50
N SER A 17 28.71 35.21 -7.85
CA SER A 17 29.30 34.59 -9.05
C SER A 17 29.38 33.05 -8.95
N LEU A 18 29.62 32.51 -7.75
CA LEU A 18 29.62 31.07 -7.49
C LEU A 18 28.21 30.45 -7.40
N CYS A 19 27.17 31.24 -7.13
CA CYS A 19 25.78 30.76 -7.13
C CYS A 19 25.13 30.76 -8.52
N LEU A 20 25.60 31.60 -9.46
CA LEU A 20 25.11 31.64 -10.83
C LEU A 20 25.75 30.57 -11.75
N SER A 21 26.88 29.97 -11.36
CA SER A 21 27.52 28.87 -12.12
C SER A 21 27.02 27.47 -11.75
N LEU A 22 26.14 27.33 -10.74
CA LEU A 22 25.54 26.05 -10.33
C LEU A 22 24.09 25.86 -10.81
N SER A 23 23.54 26.79 -11.61
CA SER A 23 22.15 26.73 -12.10
C SER A 23 22.00 26.56 -13.62
N PHE A 24 23.07 26.24 -14.35
CA PHE A 24 22.99 25.86 -15.78
C PHE A 24 23.87 24.64 -16.07
N ALA A 25 23.34 23.46 -15.79
CA ALA A 25 23.80 22.21 -16.39
C ALA A 25 22.66 21.17 -16.36
N SER A 26 21.58 21.46 -17.08
CA SER A 26 20.59 20.48 -17.54
C SER A 26 20.84 20.24 -19.04
N TRP A 27 21.06 18.96 -19.42
CA TRP A 27 21.00 18.37 -20.79
C TRP A 27 21.90 19.03 -21.88
N ASP A 28 22.60 18.36 -22.79
CA ASP A 28 22.51 17.06 -23.47
C ASP A 28 23.92 16.65 -24.00
N ALA A 29 24.16 15.35 -24.32
CA ALA A 29 25.00 14.84 -25.44
C ALA A 29 25.70 13.47 -25.17
N GLU A 30 25.08 12.43 -25.73
CA GLU A 30 25.64 11.40 -26.64
C GLU A 30 26.82 10.49 -26.23
N ASP A 31 26.43 9.25 -25.91
CA ASP A 31 26.75 7.98 -26.61
C ASP A 31 28.13 7.76 -27.25
N VAL A 32 28.92 6.85 -26.66
CA VAL A 32 29.81 5.93 -27.40
C VAL A 32 29.81 4.57 -26.69
N GLY A 33 29.22 3.56 -27.35
CA GLY A 33 28.91 2.27 -26.77
C GLY A 33 30.03 1.22 -26.71
N ARG A 34 29.77 0.15 -25.95
CA ARG A 34 30.16 -1.22 -26.31
C ARG A 34 29.29 -2.28 -25.60
N GLY A 35 28.28 -2.75 -26.34
CA GLY A 35 27.80 -4.13 -26.38
C GLY A 35 27.39 -4.85 -25.10
N SER A 36 26.12 -4.77 -24.73
CA SER A 36 25.44 -5.90 -24.08
C SER A 36 23.99 -6.02 -24.57
N ARG A 37 23.55 -7.25 -24.79
CA ARG A 37 22.40 -7.61 -25.62
C ARG A 37 21.08 -7.16 -24.99
N ARG A 38 20.39 -6.28 -25.72
CA ARG A 38 19.04 -5.74 -25.50
C ARG A 38 18.01 -6.87 -25.44
N TRP A 39 17.40 -7.10 -24.28
CA TRP A 39 16.12 -7.80 -24.18
C TRP A 39 15.01 -6.76 -24.26
N GLN A 40 14.04 -7.04 -25.11
CA GLN A 40 13.02 -6.12 -25.58
C GLN A 40 12.06 -5.72 -24.44
N GLU A 41 12.16 -4.47 -24.00
CA GLU A 41 11.17 -3.79 -23.16
C GLU A 41 9.89 -3.58 -23.98
N GLY A 42 8.83 -4.29 -23.62
CA GLY A 42 7.46 -3.91 -23.96
C GLY A 42 6.96 -2.95 -22.89
N GLY A 43 7.19 -1.65 -23.09
CA GLY A 43 6.59 -0.61 -22.29
C GLY A 43 5.10 -0.47 -22.59
N ASP A 44 4.33 -0.23 -21.55
CA ASP A 44 3.03 0.44 -21.64
C ASP A 44 3.04 1.54 -20.57
N GLU A 45 3.83 2.58 -20.83
CA GLU A 45 3.71 3.88 -20.17
C GLU A 45 2.81 4.75 -21.05
N GLY A 46 1.52 4.42 -21.03
CA GLY A 46 0.46 5.22 -21.61
C GLY A 46 -0.45 5.73 -20.50
N ARG A 47 -0.68 7.04 -20.46
CA ARG A 47 -1.79 7.67 -19.72
C ARG A 47 -3.09 6.91 -20.00
N SER A 48 -3.52 6.08 -19.05
CA SER A 48 -4.86 5.52 -19.00
C SER A 48 -5.41 5.76 -17.61
N GLY A 49 -6.44 6.59 -17.52
CA GLY A 49 -7.26 6.67 -16.33
C GLY A 49 -7.88 5.30 -16.07
N GLY A 50 -7.62 4.73 -14.89
CA GLY A 50 -8.30 3.55 -14.33
C GLY A 50 -8.38 2.31 -15.24
N SER A 51 -7.35 1.45 -15.26
CA SER A 51 -7.44 -0.01 -15.54
C SER A 51 -6.09 -0.72 -15.84
N GLY A 52 -4.97 -0.32 -15.24
CA GLY A 52 -3.65 -0.86 -15.65
C GLY A 52 -3.06 -2.01 -14.83
N ARG A 53 -3.15 -1.96 -13.48
CA ARG A 53 -2.46 -2.91 -12.57
C ARG A 53 -3.26 -3.09 -11.28
N PRO A 54 -4.09 -4.14 -11.16
CA PRO A 54 -5.02 -4.27 -10.02
C PRO A 54 -4.33 -4.38 -8.66
N TYR A 55 -3.09 -4.86 -8.62
CA TYR A 55 -2.36 -5.20 -7.39
C TYR A 55 -1.27 -4.20 -7.02
N HIS A 56 -1.10 -3.10 -7.75
CA HIS A 56 -0.05 -2.10 -7.52
C HIS A 56 -0.59 -0.69 -7.64
N PHE A 57 -0.38 0.11 -6.60
CA PHE A 57 -0.75 1.51 -6.53
C PHE A 57 0.52 2.34 -6.27
N GLY A 58 0.81 3.28 -7.16
CA GLY A 58 1.95 4.18 -6.99
C GLY A 58 1.61 5.40 -6.13
N GLN A 59 2.58 6.28 -5.96
CA GLN A 59 2.43 7.50 -5.16
C GLN A 59 1.38 8.47 -5.74
N GLU A 60 1.13 8.38 -7.04
CA GLU A 60 0.07 9.11 -7.75
C GLU A 60 -1.34 8.69 -7.33
N SER A 61 -1.51 7.52 -6.71
CA SER A 61 -2.80 7.01 -6.23
C SER A 61 -3.21 7.58 -4.87
N TYR A 62 -2.45 8.51 -4.28
CA TYR A 62 -2.81 9.16 -3.02
C TYR A 62 -3.52 10.49 -3.26
N ARG A 63 -4.51 10.76 -2.43
CA ARG A 63 -5.21 12.06 -2.37
C ARG A 63 -4.90 12.74 -1.05
N GLU A 64 -4.58 14.03 -1.11
CA GLU A 64 -4.42 14.88 0.08
C GLU A 64 -5.81 15.10 0.69
N TRP A 65 -5.98 14.69 1.95
CA TRP A 65 -7.18 14.97 2.74
C TRP A 65 -6.96 16.21 3.61
N ALA A 66 -5.77 16.33 4.20
CA ALA A 66 -5.32 17.51 4.91
C ALA A 66 -3.97 17.96 4.38
N LYS A 67 -3.79 19.27 4.20
CA LYS A 67 -2.52 19.84 3.77
C LYS A 67 -2.30 21.21 4.37
N SER A 68 -1.22 21.35 5.14
CA SER A 68 -0.73 22.63 5.64
C SER A 68 0.78 22.71 5.47
N ARG A 69 1.38 23.85 5.83
CA ARG A 69 2.85 23.98 5.91
C ARG A 69 3.46 23.13 7.03
N HIS A 70 2.64 22.64 7.96
CA HIS A 70 3.06 21.87 9.13
C HIS A 70 2.76 20.38 9.01
N GLY A 71 2.06 19.94 7.96
CA GLY A 71 1.89 18.52 7.72
C GLY A 71 0.96 18.17 6.56
N HIS A 72 0.92 16.88 6.28
CA HIS A 72 0.12 16.27 5.22
C HIS A 72 -0.55 15.02 5.74
N PHE A 73 -1.85 14.88 5.47
CA PHE A 73 -2.57 13.64 5.61
C PHE A 73 -3.04 13.18 4.23
N LYS A 74 -2.49 12.06 3.76
CA LYS A 74 -2.74 11.52 2.43
C LYS A 74 -3.39 10.15 2.53
N VAL A 75 -4.43 9.91 1.77
CA VAL A 75 -5.14 8.63 1.77
C VAL A 75 -5.09 8.03 0.37
N LEU A 76 -4.71 6.76 0.29
CA LEU A 76 -4.73 6.00 -0.96
C LEU A 76 -6.16 5.92 -1.49
N GLU A 77 -6.31 5.96 -2.81
CA GLU A 77 -7.55 5.58 -3.47
C GLU A 77 -8.05 4.21 -3.02
N ARG A 78 -9.37 4.00 -3.12
CA ARG A 78 -10.01 2.77 -2.65
C ARG A 78 -9.60 1.59 -3.51
N PHE A 79 -9.59 0.39 -2.93
CA PHE A 79 -9.37 -0.86 -3.64
C PHE A 79 -10.64 -1.29 -4.41
N ASP A 80 -11.08 -0.45 -5.36
CA ASP A 80 -12.37 -0.61 -6.06
C ASP A 80 -12.31 -1.61 -7.24
N HIS A 81 -11.12 -2.10 -7.62
CA HIS A 81 -10.98 -3.11 -8.66
C HIS A 81 -11.71 -4.41 -8.29
N GLU A 82 -12.40 -5.06 -9.23
CA GLU A 82 -13.23 -6.25 -8.98
C GLU A 82 -12.49 -7.38 -8.24
N LEU A 83 -11.22 -7.61 -8.61
CA LEU A 83 -10.33 -8.60 -7.99
C LEU A 83 -9.94 -8.31 -6.53
N LEU A 84 -10.13 -7.08 -6.05
CA LEU A 84 -9.76 -6.64 -4.70
C LEU A 84 -10.97 -6.25 -3.85
N ARG A 85 -12.05 -5.80 -4.47
CA ARG A 85 -13.19 -5.20 -3.79
C ARG A 85 -13.80 -6.13 -2.73
N GLY A 86 -13.91 -7.42 -3.03
CA GLY A 86 -14.49 -8.39 -2.10
C GLY A 86 -13.58 -8.84 -0.96
N SER A 87 -12.27 -8.63 -1.05
CA SER A 87 -11.31 -9.06 -0.03
C SER A 87 -10.80 -7.91 0.83
N ILE A 88 -10.50 -6.78 0.20
CA ILE A 88 -9.90 -5.62 0.88
C ILE A 88 -10.51 -4.27 0.48
N GLY A 89 -11.61 -4.26 -0.31
CA GLY A 89 -12.30 -3.03 -0.72
C GLY A 89 -12.73 -2.15 0.45
N ASP A 90 -12.86 -2.74 1.64
CA ASP A 90 -13.34 -2.11 2.84
C ASP A 90 -12.25 -1.32 3.58
N TYR A 91 -10.98 -1.63 3.35
CA TYR A 91 -9.85 -1.02 4.06
C TYR A 91 -9.24 0.14 3.29
N ARG A 92 -8.47 0.96 4.00
CA ARG A 92 -7.73 2.09 3.42
C ARG A 92 -6.29 2.15 3.95
N VAL A 93 -5.41 2.75 3.16
CA VAL A 93 -4.02 3.05 3.55
C VAL A 93 -3.86 4.56 3.57
N ALA A 94 -3.24 5.10 4.61
CA ALA A 94 -2.96 6.52 4.75
C ALA A 94 -1.54 6.80 5.24
N TYR A 95 -1.09 8.02 4.99
CA TYR A 95 0.17 8.58 5.47
C TYR A 95 -0.09 9.89 6.19
N LEU A 96 0.58 10.03 7.33
CA LEU A 96 0.70 11.29 8.04
C LEU A 96 2.17 11.71 8.06
N ASP A 97 2.44 12.90 7.53
CA ASP A 97 3.71 13.60 7.67
C ASP A 97 3.49 14.85 8.53
N ALA A 98 4.14 14.92 9.70
CA ALA A 98 4.01 16.04 10.63
C ALA A 98 5.37 16.72 10.83
N ALA A 99 5.44 18.01 10.54
CA ALA A 99 6.64 18.83 10.69
C ALA A 99 7.10 18.90 12.17
N PRO A 100 8.34 19.31 12.45
CA PRO A 100 8.79 19.52 13.82
C PRO A 100 7.82 20.41 14.61
N ARG A 101 7.45 20.00 15.83
CA ARG A 101 6.46 20.68 16.69
C ARG A 101 5.07 20.84 16.09
N ALA A 102 4.74 20.13 15.02
CA ALA A 102 3.37 20.08 14.52
C ALA A 102 2.45 19.40 15.54
N PHE A 103 1.28 19.97 15.74
CA PHE A 103 0.18 19.47 16.53
C PHE A 103 -1.01 19.19 15.61
N LEU A 104 -1.58 18.01 15.77
CA LEU A 104 -2.80 17.58 15.11
C LEU A 104 -3.94 17.74 16.10
N GLN A 105 -4.95 18.51 15.72
CA GLN A 105 -6.07 18.83 16.61
C GLN A 105 -6.94 17.61 16.94
N PRO A 106 -7.72 17.67 18.05
CA PRO A 106 -8.63 16.60 18.41
C PRO A 106 -9.70 16.33 17.35
N SER A 107 -9.73 15.10 16.85
CA SER A 107 -10.74 14.56 15.95
C SER A 107 -11.00 13.08 16.25
N HIS A 108 -12.01 12.49 15.64
CA HIS A 108 -12.18 11.03 15.66
C HIS A 108 -12.58 10.52 14.28
N HIS A 109 -12.28 9.26 14.01
CA HIS A 109 -12.72 8.57 12.79
C HIS A 109 -13.81 7.54 13.09
N ASP A 110 -14.70 7.30 12.12
CA ASP A 110 -15.59 6.14 12.09
C ASP A 110 -14.87 4.89 11.56
N ALA A 111 -13.64 4.65 12.05
CA ALA A 111 -12.78 3.56 11.64
C ALA A 111 -11.80 3.17 12.74
N ASP A 112 -11.48 1.87 12.85
CA ASP A 112 -10.30 1.45 13.61
C ASP A 112 -9.04 1.74 12.78
N GLU A 113 -7.95 2.17 13.43
CA GLU A 113 -6.71 2.53 12.75
C GLU A 113 -5.53 1.77 13.35
N ILE A 114 -4.69 1.21 12.50
CA ILE A 114 -3.40 0.63 12.89
C ILE A 114 -2.31 1.58 12.41
N ALA A 115 -1.70 2.30 13.34
CA ALA A 115 -0.66 3.29 13.05
C ALA A 115 0.73 2.72 13.32
N PHE A 116 1.60 2.74 12.31
CA PHE A 116 3.02 2.42 12.41
C PHE A 116 3.86 3.69 12.28
N VAL A 117 4.68 3.98 13.28
CA VAL A 117 5.60 5.11 13.24
C VAL A 117 6.82 4.75 12.40
N ARG A 118 6.87 5.26 11.17
CA ARG A 118 7.96 5.01 10.22
C ARG A 118 9.22 5.81 10.54
N GLU A 119 9.08 7.05 11.02
CA GLU A 119 10.20 7.93 11.31
C GLU A 119 9.81 8.93 12.40
N GLY A 120 10.74 9.26 13.29
CA GLY A 120 10.57 10.31 14.29
C GLY A 120 9.95 9.83 15.59
N GLU A 121 9.48 10.78 16.40
CA GLU A 121 8.86 10.55 17.69
C GLU A 121 7.79 11.61 17.99
N GLY A 122 6.85 11.25 18.85
CA GLY A 122 5.74 12.13 19.19
C GLY A 122 4.97 11.68 20.41
N VAL A 123 3.86 12.36 20.63
CA VAL A 123 2.84 11.99 21.62
C VAL A 123 1.54 11.72 20.88
N LEU A 124 0.89 10.61 21.21
CA LEU A 124 -0.48 10.29 20.80
C LEU A 124 -1.35 10.27 22.06
N VAL A 125 -2.46 10.98 22.04
CA VAL A 125 -3.42 10.99 23.15
C VAL A 125 -4.78 10.50 22.66
N LEU A 126 -5.38 9.59 23.41
CA LEU A 126 -6.70 9.05 23.18
C LEU A 126 -7.64 9.46 24.32
N LEU A 127 -8.83 9.97 23.97
CA LEU A 127 -9.94 10.17 24.89
C LEU A 127 -11.01 9.12 24.58
N ARG A 128 -11.15 8.13 25.45
CA ARG A 128 -12.05 6.99 25.27
C ARG A 128 -12.52 6.44 26.61
N ASN A 129 -13.77 5.96 26.67
CA ASN A 129 -14.36 5.36 27.88
C ASN A 129 -14.22 6.25 29.13
N GLY A 130 -14.33 7.57 28.97
CA GLY A 130 -14.16 8.55 30.05
C GLY A 130 -12.73 8.69 30.58
N LYS A 131 -11.74 8.07 29.93
CA LYS A 131 -10.32 8.13 30.29
C LYS A 131 -9.52 8.92 29.25
N ARG A 132 -8.45 9.55 29.74
CA ARG A 132 -7.40 10.15 28.91
C ARG A 132 -6.16 9.26 28.99
N GLU A 133 -5.74 8.73 27.86
CA GLU A 133 -4.55 7.89 27.74
C GLU A 133 -3.53 8.59 26.84
N SER A 134 -2.29 8.76 27.33
CA SER A 134 -1.24 9.50 26.63
C SER A 134 -0.02 8.61 26.45
N PHE A 135 0.42 8.46 25.21
CA PHE A 135 1.47 7.54 24.81
C PHE A 135 2.60 8.29 24.13
N CYS A 136 3.84 8.05 24.58
CA CYS A 136 5.00 8.49 23.81
C CYS A 136 5.24 7.44 22.71
N ILE A 137 5.25 7.87 21.46
CA ILE A 137 5.45 7.02 20.30
C ILE A 137 6.78 7.35 19.62
N ARG A 138 7.45 6.34 19.06
CA ARG A 138 8.72 6.51 18.34
C ARG A 138 8.80 5.54 17.16
N GLU A 139 9.79 5.77 16.31
CA GLU A 139 10.11 4.91 15.18
C GLU A 139 10.06 3.42 15.55
N GLY A 140 9.30 2.66 14.75
CA GLY A 140 9.08 1.23 14.92
C GLY A 140 7.86 0.86 15.77
N ASP A 141 7.22 1.81 16.46
CA ASP A 141 6.03 1.52 17.25
C ASP A 141 4.78 1.32 16.38
N VAL A 142 3.98 0.32 16.75
CA VAL A 142 2.64 0.04 16.23
C VAL A 142 1.63 0.29 17.34
N ILE A 143 0.57 1.03 17.03
CA ILE A 143 -0.55 1.26 17.95
C ILE A 143 -1.87 1.11 17.21
N VAL A 144 -2.86 0.52 17.89
CA VAL A 144 -4.23 0.44 17.40
C VAL A 144 -5.05 1.55 18.06
N ILE A 145 -5.71 2.36 17.25
CA ILE A 145 -6.63 3.43 17.66
C ILE A 145 -8.05 2.94 17.36
N PRO A 146 -8.86 2.63 18.37
CA PRO A 146 -10.22 2.14 18.14
C PRO A 146 -11.12 3.19 17.51
N ALA A 147 -12.08 2.75 16.70
CA ALA A 147 -13.10 3.62 16.10
C ALA A 147 -13.81 4.49 17.14
N GLY A 148 -14.03 5.77 16.78
CA GLY A 148 -14.69 6.76 17.63
C GLY A 148 -13.85 7.29 18.79
N SER A 149 -12.59 6.86 18.96
CA SER A 149 -11.68 7.46 19.94
C SER A 149 -11.34 8.88 19.51
N ILE A 150 -11.54 9.87 20.38
CA ILE A 150 -11.03 11.22 20.08
C ILE A 150 -9.51 11.18 20.24
N VAL A 151 -8.80 11.44 19.16
CA VAL A 151 -7.35 11.40 19.07
C VAL A 151 -6.81 12.80 18.81
N TYR A 152 -5.71 13.13 19.48
CA TYR A 152 -4.85 14.25 19.09
C TYR A 152 -3.39 13.84 19.26
N SER A 153 -2.51 14.45 18.48
CA SER A 153 -1.09 14.08 18.49
C SER A 153 -0.18 15.26 18.27
N ALA A 154 1.09 15.09 18.62
CA ALA A 154 2.10 16.10 18.42
C ALA A 154 3.45 15.46 18.06
N ASN A 155 4.12 16.02 17.06
CA ASN A 155 5.52 15.76 16.82
C ASN A 155 6.34 16.49 17.90
N THR A 156 7.02 15.73 18.76
CA THR A 156 7.79 16.29 19.88
C THR A 156 9.21 16.69 19.49
N HIS A 157 9.66 16.36 18.28
CA HIS A 157 11.02 16.62 17.83
C HIS A 157 11.20 18.08 17.39
N ARG A 158 12.40 18.63 17.62
CA ARG A 158 12.76 20.02 17.31
C ARG A 158 13.09 20.26 15.83
N SER A 159 13.57 19.23 15.13
CA SER A 159 14.09 19.35 13.75
C SER A 159 13.75 18.20 12.79
N LYS A 160 13.07 17.14 13.23
CA LYS A 160 12.78 15.96 12.41
C LYS A 160 11.29 15.85 12.21
N TRP A 161 10.92 15.32 11.05
CA TRP A 161 9.53 14.99 10.75
C TRP A 161 9.12 13.74 11.52
N LEU A 162 7.85 13.69 11.90
CA LEU A 162 7.18 12.49 12.36
C LEU A 162 6.42 11.93 11.15
N ARG A 163 6.71 10.68 10.77
CA ARG A 163 6.06 10.00 9.65
C ARG A 163 5.36 8.75 10.13
N VAL A 164 4.08 8.64 9.82
CA VAL A 164 3.23 7.53 10.26
C VAL A 164 2.53 6.93 9.03
N VAL A 165 2.54 5.60 8.94
CA VAL A 165 1.74 4.84 7.97
C VAL A 165 0.56 4.24 8.71
N MET A 166 -0.63 4.39 8.18
CA MET A 166 -1.86 3.96 8.82
C MET A 166 -2.61 2.99 7.93
N PHE A 167 -3.13 1.92 8.53
CA PHE A 167 -4.11 1.03 7.91
C PHE A 167 -5.44 1.23 8.61
N ILE A 168 -6.46 1.57 7.85
CA ILE A 168 -7.74 2.06 8.36
C ILE A 168 -8.81 1.05 8.00
N ASN A 169 -9.59 0.65 9.00
CA ASN A 169 -10.71 -0.27 8.94
C ASN A 169 -12.02 0.48 9.29
N PRO A 170 -12.69 1.09 8.30
CA PRO A 170 -13.99 1.74 8.49
C PRO A 170 -15.03 0.79 9.09
N VAL A 171 -15.81 1.27 10.06
CA VAL A 171 -16.81 0.43 10.76
C VAL A 171 -18.23 0.57 10.19
N SER A 172 -18.53 1.70 9.55
CA SER A 172 -19.90 2.01 9.10
C SER A 172 -20.09 1.79 7.60
N THR A 173 -19.23 2.39 6.78
CA THR A 173 -19.36 2.34 5.32
C THR A 173 -18.15 1.65 4.70
N PRO A 174 -18.33 0.48 4.06
CA PRO A 174 -17.27 -0.24 3.36
C PRO A 174 -16.33 0.65 2.51
N GLY A 175 -15.07 0.77 2.93
CA GLY A 175 -14.02 1.50 2.20
C GLY A 175 -14.10 3.03 2.32
N ARG A 176 -15.01 3.56 3.14
CA ARG A 176 -15.22 4.99 3.35
C ARG A 176 -15.24 5.28 4.85
N PHE A 177 -14.38 6.20 5.25
CA PHE A 177 -14.36 6.75 6.59
C PHE A 177 -14.41 8.28 6.49
N GLN A 178 -14.77 8.91 7.59
CA GLN A 178 -14.81 10.36 7.77
C GLN A 178 -14.04 10.72 9.03
N GLU A 179 -13.46 11.91 9.01
CA GLU A 179 -12.88 12.54 10.18
C GLU A 179 -13.86 13.57 10.74
N PHE A 180 -14.14 13.46 12.04
CA PHE A 180 -15.12 14.27 12.74
C PHE A 180 -14.40 15.23 13.69
N PHE A 181 -14.45 16.52 13.36
CA PHE A 181 -13.76 17.57 14.08
C PHE A 181 -14.65 18.22 15.13
N LEU A 182 -14.18 18.24 16.38
CA LEU A 182 -14.84 18.98 17.46
C LEU A 182 -14.56 20.49 17.37
N ILE A 183 -13.39 20.84 16.84
CA ILE A 183 -12.93 22.23 16.68
C ILE A 183 -12.84 22.51 15.19
N GLY A 184 -13.60 23.51 14.73
CA GLY A 184 -13.57 24.00 13.38
C GLY A 184 -12.60 25.16 13.20
N SER A 185 -12.22 25.40 11.94
CA SER A 185 -11.37 26.51 11.50
C SER A 185 -12.20 27.67 10.94
N GLY A 186 -13.44 27.84 11.39
CA GLY A 186 -14.33 28.92 10.98
C GLY A 186 -14.81 28.77 9.51
N ASP A 187 -14.48 29.75 8.66
CA ASP A 187 -14.93 29.77 7.25
C ASP A 187 -14.14 28.78 6.36
N GLU A 188 -13.05 28.21 6.87
CA GLU A 188 -12.24 27.17 6.21
C GLU A 188 -12.56 25.78 6.77
N ARG A 189 -12.39 24.72 5.95
CA ARG A 189 -12.51 23.34 6.44
C ARG A 189 -11.30 22.99 7.32
N PRO A 190 -11.52 22.23 8.42
CA PRO A 190 -12.77 21.57 8.80
C PRO A 190 -13.71 22.48 9.60
N GLN A 191 -15.01 22.19 9.56
CA GLN A 191 -16.01 22.79 10.45
C GLN A 191 -16.20 21.91 11.68
N SER A 192 -16.58 22.51 12.82
CA SER A 192 -16.97 21.70 13.99
C SER A 192 -18.28 20.98 13.68
N PHE A 193 -18.39 19.70 14.05
CA PHE A 193 -19.69 19.02 14.01
C PHE A 193 -20.69 19.61 15.03
N LEU A 194 -20.25 20.44 15.98
CA LEU A 194 -21.19 21.16 16.86
C LEU A 194 -22.00 22.20 16.07
N SER A 195 -21.49 22.65 14.93
CA SER A 195 -22.11 23.71 14.15
C SER A 195 -23.49 23.34 13.60
N VAL A 196 -23.75 22.05 13.34
CA VAL A 196 -24.98 21.56 12.72
C VAL A 196 -26.14 21.35 13.69
N PHE A 197 -25.88 21.32 15.01
CA PHE A 197 -26.93 21.19 16.01
C PHE A 197 -27.63 22.53 16.23
N SER A 198 -28.94 22.46 16.53
CA SER A 198 -29.73 23.66 16.79
C SER A 198 -29.25 24.41 18.04
N ASP A 199 -29.51 25.72 18.06
CA ASP A 199 -29.11 26.59 19.17
C ASP A 199 -29.69 26.11 20.50
N GLU A 200 -30.95 25.66 20.51
CA GLU A 200 -31.61 25.13 21.71
C GLU A 200 -30.91 23.87 22.22
N VAL A 201 -30.49 22.98 21.31
CA VAL A 201 -29.79 21.73 21.67
C VAL A 201 -28.41 22.04 22.25
N ILE A 202 -27.62 22.90 21.58
CA ILE A 202 -26.29 23.29 22.04
C ILE A 202 -26.36 24.02 23.38
N GLN A 203 -27.32 24.94 23.52
CA GLN A 203 -27.51 25.68 24.76
C GLN A 203 -27.90 24.76 25.91
N ALA A 204 -28.78 23.79 25.68
CA ALA A 204 -29.15 22.81 26.70
C ALA A 204 -27.98 21.86 27.03
N ALA A 205 -27.25 21.38 26.03
CA ALA A 205 -26.19 20.38 26.20
C ALA A 205 -24.94 20.93 26.90
N LEU A 206 -24.52 22.15 26.56
CA LEU A 206 -23.33 22.80 27.14
C LEU A 206 -23.67 23.81 28.24
N ASN A 207 -24.96 24.03 28.51
CA ASN A 207 -25.45 25.00 29.49
C ASN A 207 -24.82 26.40 29.32
N THR A 208 -24.70 26.84 28.07
CA THR A 208 -24.09 28.12 27.70
C THR A 208 -24.71 28.65 26.40
N ARG A 209 -24.49 29.93 26.08
CA ARG A 209 -25.06 30.54 24.86
C ARG A 209 -24.31 30.06 23.62
N ARG A 210 -25.02 29.96 22.49
CA ARG A 210 -24.45 29.57 21.19
C ARG A 210 -23.22 30.40 20.81
N GLU A 211 -23.30 31.72 21.01
CA GLU A 211 -22.20 32.66 20.74
C GLU A 211 -20.90 32.30 21.47
N ASP A 212 -21.01 31.83 22.72
CA ASP A 212 -19.86 31.44 23.53
C ASP A 212 -19.26 30.10 23.06
N VAL A 213 -20.10 29.19 22.53
CA VAL A 213 -19.67 27.93 21.90
C VAL A 213 -18.93 28.21 20.60
N ASP A 214 -19.51 29.00 19.69
CA ASP A 214 -18.90 29.34 18.42
C ASP A 214 -17.56 30.07 18.62
N ARG A 215 -17.45 30.93 19.64
CA ARG A 215 -16.20 31.60 19.99
C ARG A 215 -15.07 30.63 20.37
N VAL A 216 -15.40 29.48 20.94
CA VAL A 216 -14.43 28.47 21.40
C VAL A 216 -14.16 27.41 20.33
N PHE A 217 -15.21 26.87 19.72
CA PHE A 217 -15.16 25.71 18.84
C PHE A 217 -15.12 26.05 17.35
N GLU A 218 -15.42 27.29 16.96
CA GLU A 218 -15.23 27.81 15.59
C GLU A 218 -14.18 28.93 15.55
N SER A 219 -13.18 28.82 16.44
CA SER A 219 -12.23 29.90 16.68
C SER A 219 -11.27 30.11 15.50
N LYS A 220 -11.28 31.31 14.93
CA LYS A 220 -10.31 31.78 13.91
C LYS A 220 -8.87 31.96 14.43
N SER A 221 -8.62 31.70 15.72
CA SER A 221 -7.43 32.19 16.43
C SER A 221 -6.32 31.17 16.71
N LYS A 222 -6.53 29.87 16.43
CA LYS A 222 -5.59 28.80 16.82
C LYS A 222 -5.20 27.93 15.63
N GLY A 223 -4.21 28.41 14.88
CA GLY A 223 -3.59 27.66 13.79
C GLY A 223 -4.43 27.60 12.52
N GLU A 224 -3.78 27.68 11.36
CA GLU A 224 -4.45 27.50 10.07
C GLU A 224 -4.64 26.00 9.81
N GLY A 225 -5.90 25.53 9.81
CA GLY A 225 -6.29 24.16 9.48
C GLY A 225 -6.05 23.10 10.55
N GLU A 226 -6.01 21.83 10.13
CA GLU A 226 -6.03 20.63 10.99
C GLU A 226 -4.68 20.33 11.67
N ILE A 227 -3.60 20.81 11.05
CA ILE A 227 -2.22 20.56 11.47
C ILE A 227 -1.49 21.89 11.55
N TYR A 228 -1.09 22.30 12.75
CA TYR A 228 -0.46 23.59 13.01
C TYR A 228 0.70 23.48 13.99
N GLU A 229 1.55 24.51 14.06
CA GLU A 229 2.70 24.51 14.97
C GLU A 229 2.31 24.82 16.42
N ALA A 230 2.86 24.04 17.34
CA ALA A 230 2.76 24.27 18.78
C ALA A 230 4.05 24.91 19.34
N SER A 231 3.92 25.64 20.44
CA SER A 231 5.07 26.20 21.16
C SER A 231 5.92 25.11 21.81
N GLU A 232 7.18 25.42 22.12
CA GLU A 232 8.04 24.46 22.80
C GLU A 232 7.52 24.07 24.18
N GLU A 233 6.91 25.02 24.90
CA GLU A 233 6.30 24.80 26.20
C GLU A 233 5.14 23.82 26.09
N GLN A 234 4.26 24.00 25.10
CA GLN A 234 3.12 23.12 24.84
C GLN A 234 3.59 21.70 24.52
N ILE A 235 4.56 21.55 23.63
CA ILE A 235 5.16 20.26 23.28
C ILE A 235 5.79 19.58 24.52
N ARG A 236 6.50 20.35 25.33
CA ARG A 236 7.13 19.86 26.58
C ARG A 236 6.09 19.37 27.59
N GLU A 237 4.96 20.07 27.72
CA GLU A 237 3.87 19.65 28.61
C GLU A 237 3.20 18.35 28.15
N LEU A 238 2.91 18.24 26.85
CA LEU A 238 2.38 17.00 26.26
C LEU A 238 3.32 15.82 26.53
N SER A 239 4.62 16.04 26.31
CA SER A 239 5.68 15.03 26.48
C SER A 239 5.88 14.60 27.93
N ARG A 240 5.66 15.50 28.91
CA ARG A 240 5.74 15.15 30.34
C ARG A 240 4.62 14.24 30.79
N SER A 241 3.46 14.32 30.14
CA SER A 241 2.26 13.57 30.52
C SER A 241 2.12 12.21 29.82
N CYS A 242 3.03 11.87 28.89
CA CYS A 242 2.96 10.64 28.12
C CYS A 242 3.67 9.47 28.82
N SER A 243 3.08 8.29 28.70
CA SER A 243 3.68 7.04 29.17
C SER A 243 4.56 6.43 28.09
N ARG A 244 5.78 6.03 28.46
CA ARG A 244 6.67 5.21 27.62
C ARG A 244 6.40 3.77 28.01
N GLY A 245 5.74 2.99 27.15
CA GLY A 245 5.27 1.63 27.43
C GLY A 245 6.30 0.73 28.13
N GLY A 246 6.24 0.72 29.47
CA GLY A 246 7.19 0.04 30.34
C GLY A 246 6.70 0.04 31.78
N ARG A 247 6.12 -1.09 32.21
CA ARG A 247 5.77 -1.46 33.60
C ARG A 247 5.28 -0.29 34.49
N GLY A 248 4.01 0.08 34.34
CA GLY A 248 3.24 0.79 35.37
C GLY A 248 2.43 -0.24 36.17
N GLY A 249 2.65 -0.32 37.48
CA GLY A 249 2.21 -1.42 38.34
C GLY A 249 0.71 -1.49 38.65
N GLY A 250 0.29 -2.71 38.99
CA GLY A 250 -0.70 -3.00 40.03
C GLY A 250 -2.07 -2.37 39.87
N GLY A 251 -2.74 -2.62 38.75
CA GLY A 251 -4.18 -2.42 38.61
C GLY A 251 -4.84 -3.76 38.34
N SER A 252 -5.67 -4.24 39.27
CA SER A 252 -6.50 -5.45 39.12
C SER A 252 -7.62 -5.21 38.08
N GLY A 253 -7.24 -5.09 36.80
CA GLY A 253 -8.11 -5.02 35.64
C GLY A 253 -7.46 -5.79 34.49
N SER A 254 -8.25 -6.42 33.62
CA SER A 254 -7.72 -7.35 32.62
C SER A 254 -6.75 -6.66 31.65
N GLU A 255 -5.45 -6.88 31.84
CA GLU A 255 -4.33 -6.41 30.97
C GLU A 255 -4.54 -6.65 29.46
N LYS A 256 -5.51 -7.49 29.10
CA LYS A 256 -5.86 -7.83 27.71
C LYS A 256 -6.59 -6.72 26.96
N GLU A 257 -7.20 -5.74 27.64
CA GLU A 257 -8.02 -4.71 26.97
C GLU A 257 -7.37 -3.32 26.88
N ASP A 258 -6.23 -3.11 27.54
CA ASP A 258 -5.55 -1.82 27.50
C ASP A 258 -4.83 -1.59 26.17
N ILE A 259 -4.90 -0.36 25.66
CA ILE A 259 -4.18 0.05 24.45
C ILE A 259 -2.73 0.33 24.86
N GLN A 260 -1.78 -0.28 24.16
CA GLN A 260 -0.35 -0.01 24.37
C GLN A 260 0.39 0.00 23.04
N PRO A 261 1.25 1.02 22.78
CA PRO A 261 2.20 0.96 21.68
C PRO A 261 3.10 -0.27 21.81
N ARG A 262 3.31 -0.98 20.71
CA ARG A 262 4.15 -2.17 20.62
C ARG A 262 5.26 -1.91 19.63
N SER A 263 6.51 -2.05 20.05
CA SER A 263 7.64 -1.85 19.14
C SER A 263 7.82 -3.06 18.22
N LEU A 264 7.56 -2.87 16.92
CA LEU A 264 7.74 -3.89 15.89
C LEU A 264 9.23 -4.20 15.66
N THR A 265 10.10 -3.22 15.82
CA THR A 265 11.56 -3.35 15.64
C THR A 265 12.34 -3.50 16.95
N GLY A 266 11.67 -3.36 18.10
CA GLY A 266 12.28 -3.49 19.42
C GLY A 266 12.49 -4.93 19.87
N GLU A 267 11.74 -5.88 19.32
CA GLU A 267 11.88 -7.32 19.57
C GLU A 267 12.83 -7.99 18.57
N LYS A 268 13.30 -9.21 18.89
CA LYS A 268 14.12 -10.00 17.97
C LYS A 268 13.31 -10.32 16.70
N PRO A 269 13.88 -10.20 15.49
CA PRO A 269 13.17 -10.57 14.26
C PRO A 269 12.74 -12.03 14.32
N ARG A 270 11.54 -12.31 13.77
CA ARG A 270 10.98 -13.66 13.65
C ARG A 270 11.86 -14.54 12.75
N TYR A 271 12.52 -13.93 11.76
CA TYR A 271 13.57 -14.55 10.97
C TYR A 271 14.60 -13.52 10.54
N SER A 272 15.87 -13.92 10.46
CA SER A 272 16.96 -13.11 9.92
C SER A 272 18.05 -13.99 9.35
N ASN A 273 18.62 -13.57 8.22
CA ASN A 273 19.87 -14.08 7.67
C ASN A 273 20.64 -12.91 6.99
N LYS A 274 21.71 -13.18 6.23
CA LYS A 274 22.49 -12.13 5.53
C LYS A 274 21.71 -11.40 4.42
N HIS A 275 20.62 -12.00 3.92
CA HIS A 275 19.82 -11.50 2.80
C HIS A 275 18.59 -10.69 3.24
N GLY A 276 18.22 -10.76 4.52
CA GLY A 276 17.11 -9.98 5.04
C GLY A 276 16.68 -10.40 6.43
N ARG A 277 15.69 -9.68 6.94
CA ARG A 277 15.05 -9.94 8.22
C ARG A 277 13.59 -9.52 8.19
N PHE A 278 12.74 -10.17 8.97
CA PHE A 278 11.40 -9.66 9.22
C PHE A 278 10.99 -9.74 10.69
N HIS A 279 10.19 -8.77 11.10
CA HIS A 279 9.53 -8.69 12.40
C HIS A 279 8.03 -8.74 12.19
N GLN A 280 7.29 -9.26 13.16
CA GLN A 280 5.84 -9.40 13.07
C GLN A 280 5.21 -9.24 14.44
N ILE A 281 4.09 -8.52 14.51
CA ILE A 281 3.18 -8.49 15.66
C ILE A 281 1.89 -9.17 15.21
N THR A 282 1.53 -10.27 15.88
CA THR A 282 0.28 -11.00 15.62
C THR A 282 -0.77 -10.73 16.71
N GLY A 283 -1.97 -11.28 16.52
CA GLY A 283 -3.02 -11.32 17.55
C GLY A 283 -2.61 -12.00 18.87
N ASP A 284 -1.52 -12.78 18.89
CA ASP A 284 -0.94 -13.37 20.11
C ASP A 284 -0.22 -12.35 20.97
N GLN A 285 0.43 -11.37 20.34
CA GLN A 285 1.13 -10.29 21.04
C GLN A 285 0.23 -9.08 21.26
N CYS A 286 -0.76 -8.85 20.40
CA CYS A 286 -1.67 -7.71 20.48
C CYS A 286 -3.14 -8.15 20.36
N HIS A 287 -3.88 -8.08 21.47
CA HIS A 287 -5.29 -8.47 21.50
C HIS A 287 -6.18 -7.62 20.55
N HIS A 288 -5.83 -6.35 20.35
CA HIS A 288 -6.57 -5.47 19.43
C HIS A 288 -6.42 -5.95 17.98
N LEU A 289 -5.22 -6.36 17.56
CA LEU A 289 -5.00 -6.98 16.25
C LEU A 289 -5.74 -8.32 16.11
N ARG A 290 -5.83 -9.12 17.19
CA ARG A 290 -6.64 -10.35 17.19
C ARG A 290 -8.12 -10.07 16.94
N LYS A 291 -8.68 -9.07 17.63
CA LYS A 291 -10.08 -8.63 17.48
C LYS A 291 -10.37 -8.17 16.05
N LEU A 292 -9.41 -7.51 15.41
CA LEU A 292 -9.51 -7.04 14.01
C LEU A 292 -9.21 -8.12 12.97
N ASP A 293 -8.77 -9.32 13.37
CA ASP A 293 -8.28 -10.38 12.48
C ASP A 293 -7.12 -9.91 11.59
N MET A 294 -6.14 -9.23 12.21
CA MET A 294 -5.02 -8.60 11.52
C MET A 294 -3.65 -8.91 12.13
N ASP A 295 -2.62 -8.72 11.32
CA ASP A 295 -1.22 -8.66 11.76
C ASP A 295 -0.46 -7.49 11.13
N VAL A 296 0.69 -7.16 11.71
CA VAL A 296 1.62 -6.16 11.15
C VAL A 296 2.99 -6.79 11.01
N THR A 297 3.59 -6.70 9.83
CA THR A 297 4.92 -7.26 9.53
C THR A 297 5.82 -6.21 8.91
N LEU A 298 7.08 -6.11 9.34
CA LEU A 298 8.10 -5.30 8.69
C LEU A 298 9.18 -6.21 8.10
N VAL A 299 9.30 -6.19 6.78
CA VAL A 299 10.25 -6.99 6.00
C VAL A 299 11.37 -6.09 5.50
N ASN A 300 12.63 -6.45 5.76
CA ASN A 300 13.81 -5.78 5.23
C ASN A 300 14.58 -6.76 4.34
N ILE A 301 14.80 -6.40 3.08
CA ILE A 301 15.54 -7.18 2.10
C ILE A 301 16.85 -6.45 1.81
N THR A 302 17.97 -7.13 2.02
CA THR A 302 19.30 -6.57 1.74
C THR A 302 19.45 -6.32 0.23
N ARG A 303 20.13 -5.24 -0.16
CA ARG A 303 20.41 -4.93 -1.57
C ARG A 303 20.87 -6.16 -2.38
N GLY A 304 20.34 -6.32 -3.59
CA GLY A 304 20.60 -7.44 -4.48
C GLY A 304 20.10 -8.80 -3.98
N SER A 305 19.29 -8.83 -2.93
CA SER A 305 18.65 -10.04 -2.38
C SER A 305 17.16 -10.08 -2.72
N MET A 306 16.51 -11.20 -2.43
CA MET A 306 15.07 -11.38 -2.64
C MET A 306 14.44 -12.25 -1.55
N THR A 307 13.11 -12.21 -1.45
CA THR A 307 12.38 -13.25 -0.71
C THR A 307 12.32 -14.53 -1.54
N ALA A 308 12.39 -15.69 -0.90
CA ALA A 308 12.00 -16.95 -1.52
C ALA A 308 10.55 -16.87 -2.01
N LEU A 309 10.19 -17.73 -2.98
CA LEU A 309 8.82 -17.77 -3.51
C LEU A 309 7.90 -18.28 -2.42
N LYS A 310 6.87 -17.49 -2.11
CA LYS A 310 5.97 -17.76 -1.00
C LYS A 310 4.54 -17.32 -1.28
N TYR A 311 3.60 -17.86 -0.52
CA TYR A 311 2.23 -17.37 -0.45
C TYR A 311 1.72 -17.48 1.00
N THR A 312 0.62 -16.81 1.29
CA THR A 312 -0.11 -16.91 2.56
C THR A 312 -1.31 -17.82 2.41
N THR A 313 -1.65 -18.61 3.42
CA THR A 313 -2.77 -19.55 3.35
C THR A 313 -4.14 -18.86 3.40
N ARG A 314 -4.26 -17.76 4.14
CA ARG A 314 -5.53 -17.10 4.43
C ARG A 314 -5.46 -15.59 4.30
N SER A 315 -4.34 -15.00 4.70
CA SER A 315 -4.23 -13.56 4.82
C SER A 315 -4.03 -12.90 3.47
N THR A 316 -4.82 -11.87 3.16
CA THR A 316 -4.46 -10.92 2.10
C THR A 316 -3.52 -9.89 2.68
N ARG A 317 -2.34 -9.72 2.07
CA ARG A 317 -1.30 -8.82 2.56
C ARG A 317 -1.27 -7.53 1.75
N ILE A 318 -1.40 -6.40 2.45
CA ILE A 318 -1.22 -5.06 1.89
C ILE A 318 0.18 -4.59 2.28
N TYR A 319 1.10 -4.63 1.33
CA TYR A 319 2.47 -4.15 1.47
C TYR A 319 2.57 -2.68 1.11
N VAL A 320 3.33 -1.93 1.90
CA VAL A 320 3.64 -0.52 1.75
C VAL A 320 5.15 -0.39 1.77
N VAL A 321 5.74 0.15 0.70
CA VAL A 321 7.20 0.35 0.65
C VAL A 321 7.59 1.55 1.51
N VAL A 322 8.34 1.31 2.57
CA VAL A 322 8.75 2.32 3.56
C VAL A 322 10.23 2.72 3.44
N GLU A 323 11.07 1.93 2.78
CA GLU A 323 12.45 2.29 2.44
C GLU A 323 12.85 1.57 1.14
N GLY A 324 13.75 2.18 0.36
CA GLY A 324 14.30 1.59 -0.86
C GLY A 324 14.08 2.46 -2.10
N ARG A 325 15.10 2.53 -2.95
CA ARG A 325 15.08 3.35 -4.18
C ARG A 325 14.60 2.55 -5.38
N ASP A 326 15.06 1.31 -5.46
CA ASP A 326 14.86 0.40 -6.58
C ASP A 326 14.53 -1.01 -6.09
N GLY A 327 13.52 -1.60 -6.70
CA GLY A 327 13.08 -2.96 -6.40
C GLY A 327 11.88 -3.31 -7.26
N TYR A 328 11.52 -4.58 -7.29
CA TYR A 328 10.31 -5.04 -7.98
C TYR A 328 9.70 -6.22 -7.25
N PHE A 329 8.44 -6.49 -7.55
CA PHE A 329 7.79 -7.74 -7.15
C PHE A 329 7.33 -8.51 -8.36
N GLU A 330 7.22 -9.83 -8.21
CA GLU A 330 6.56 -10.71 -9.15
C GLU A 330 5.55 -11.58 -8.42
N MET A 331 4.39 -11.81 -9.03
CA MET A 331 3.33 -12.64 -8.49
C MET A 331 2.70 -13.48 -9.59
N ALA A 332 2.41 -14.75 -9.30
CA ALA A 332 1.60 -15.61 -10.15
C ALA A 332 0.11 -15.44 -9.82
N CYS A 333 -0.70 -15.00 -10.78
CA CYS A 333 -2.12 -14.74 -10.61
C CYS A 333 -2.97 -15.57 -11.59
N PRO A 334 -3.91 -16.40 -11.12
CA PRO A 334 -4.83 -17.13 -11.99
C PRO A 334 -6.09 -16.32 -12.36
N HIS A 335 -6.35 -15.19 -11.70
CA HIS A 335 -7.60 -14.44 -11.82
C HIS A 335 -7.59 -13.35 -12.90
N ILE A 336 -6.41 -12.93 -13.38
CA ILE A 336 -6.32 -11.97 -14.48
C ILE A 336 -6.71 -12.66 -15.78
N SER A 337 -7.86 -12.28 -16.33
CA SER A 337 -8.37 -12.83 -17.59
C SER A 337 -7.48 -12.48 -18.78
N SER A 338 -7.58 -13.29 -19.84
CA SER A 338 -6.92 -13.13 -21.14
C SER A 338 -7.63 -12.12 -22.07
N SER A 339 -8.54 -11.30 -21.54
CA SER A 339 -9.48 -10.47 -22.32
C SER A 339 -8.82 -9.62 -23.40
N GLY A 340 -7.63 -9.08 -23.17
CA GLY A 340 -6.93 -8.26 -24.18
C GLY A 340 -6.51 -8.97 -25.48
N ARG A 341 -6.56 -10.31 -25.56
CA ARG A 341 -6.23 -11.07 -26.80
C ARG A 341 -7.43 -11.78 -27.42
N SER A 342 -8.49 -12.05 -26.63
CA SER A 342 -9.76 -12.61 -27.13
C SER A 342 -10.58 -11.52 -27.80
N GLU A 343 -10.73 -10.36 -27.14
CA GLU A 343 -11.49 -9.23 -27.68
C GLU A 343 -10.91 -8.73 -28.99
N ARG A 344 -9.57 -8.66 -29.13
CA ARG A 344 -8.92 -8.27 -30.40
C ARG A 344 -9.21 -9.25 -31.54
N ARG A 345 -9.28 -10.55 -31.25
CA ARG A 345 -9.59 -11.59 -32.25
C ARG A 345 -11.07 -11.65 -32.58
N GLU A 346 -11.94 -11.41 -31.61
CA GLU A 346 -13.38 -11.30 -31.81
C GLU A 346 -13.71 -10.03 -32.62
N HIS A 347 -13.06 -8.90 -32.33
CA HIS A 347 -13.23 -7.65 -33.07
C HIS A 347 -12.58 -7.67 -34.46
N GLU A 348 -11.48 -8.42 -34.66
CA GLU A 348 -10.92 -8.70 -35.99
C GLU A 348 -11.81 -9.67 -36.79
N GLN A 349 -12.37 -10.71 -36.15
CA GLN A 349 -13.31 -11.63 -36.80
C GLN A 349 -14.67 -10.99 -37.10
N GLU A 350 -15.17 -10.09 -36.25
CA GLU A 350 -16.37 -9.29 -36.54
C GLU A 350 -16.10 -8.33 -37.70
N ARG A 351 -14.96 -7.65 -37.74
CA ARG A 351 -14.58 -6.79 -38.87
C ARG A 351 -14.39 -7.57 -40.17
N GLU A 352 -13.87 -8.78 -40.12
CA GLU A 352 -13.78 -9.67 -41.30
C GLU A 352 -15.15 -10.19 -41.74
N ARG A 353 -16.07 -10.47 -40.79
CA ARG A 353 -17.46 -10.88 -41.09
C ARG A 353 -18.29 -9.72 -41.66
N GLU A 354 -18.14 -8.50 -41.14
CA GLU A 354 -18.79 -7.30 -41.66
C GLU A 354 -18.25 -6.93 -43.05
N HIS A 355 -16.93 -7.04 -43.29
CA HIS A 355 -16.36 -6.85 -44.63
C HIS A 355 -16.76 -7.94 -45.63
N GLY A 356 -16.96 -9.18 -45.17
CA GLY A 356 -17.47 -10.29 -45.98
C GLY A 356 -18.96 -10.16 -46.33
N GLN A 357 -19.76 -9.63 -45.41
CA GLN A 357 -21.19 -9.37 -45.63
C GLN A 357 -21.42 -8.16 -46.53
N GLY A 358 -20.63 -7.08 -46.40
CA GLY A 358 -20.71 -5.92 -47.29
C GLY A 358 -20.49 -6.27 -48.77
N ARG A 359 -19.56 -7.20 -49.07
CA ARG A 359 -19.33 -7.70 -50.44
C ARG A 359 -20.43 -8.62 -50.96
N ARG A 360 -21.15 -9.33 -50.08
CA ARG A 360 -22.31 -10.16 -50.46
C ARG A 360 -23.59 -9.35 -50.66
N SER A 361 -23.71 -8.20 -50.00
CA SER A 361 -24.83 -7.27 -50.18
C SER A 361 -24.79 -6.56 -51.53
N GLU A 362 -23.59 -6.17 -52.00
CA GLU A 362 -23.41 -5.55 -53.33
C GLU A 362 -23.66 -6.52 -54.51
N GLU A 363 -23.53 -7.83 -54.27
CA GLU A 363 -23.83 -8.86 -55.29
C GLU A 363 -25.32 -9.27 -55.28
N ARG A 364 -26.01 -9.16 -54.14
CA ARG A 364 -27.46 -9.46 -54.01
C ARG A 364 -28.38 -8.35 -54.55
N GLU A 365 -27.91 -7.12 -54.69
CA GLU A 365 -28.69 -6.06 -55.36
C GLU A 365 -28.70 -6.18 -56.90
N ARG A 366 -27.97 -7.13 -57.48
CA ARG A 366 -27.97 -7.41 -58.93
C ARG A 366 -28.83 -8.59 -59.37
N GLU A 367 -29.40 -9.36 -58.44
CA GLU A 367 -30.30 -10.47 -58.76
C GLU A 367 -31.63 -10.35 -58.01
N GLN A 368 -32.38 -9.27 -58.28
CA GLN A 368 -33.83 -9.34 -58.10
C GLN A 368 -34.44 -10.16 -59.24
N GLY A 369 -34.61 -11.45 -59.00
CA GLY A 369 -35.17 -12.35 -59.99
C GLY A 369 -35.53 -13.73 -59.47
N ARG A 370 -36.69 -13.81 -58.80
CA ARG A 370 -37.54 -15.00 -58.58
C ARG A 370 -37.27 -15.86 -57.34
N GLY A 371 -38.34 -16.01 -56.56
CA GLY A 371 -38.67 -17.29 -55.92
C GLY A 371 -38.88 -17.25 -54.40
N ARG A 372 -40.15 -17.13 -53.98
CA ARG A 372 -40.61 -17.48 -52.63
C ARG A 372 -40.43 -18.99 -52.40
N ARG A 373 -39.24 -19.44 -52.00
CA ARG A 373 -39.02 -20.77 -51.39
C ARG A 373 -37.71 -20.96 -50.61
N SER A 374 -36.99 -19.88 -50.31
CA SER A 374 -35.70 -19.95 -49.59
C SER A 374 -35.78 -19.57 -48.10
N GLU A 375 -36.84 -18.86 -47.68
CA GLU A 375 -36.95 -18.33 -46.31
C GLU A 375 -37.27 -19.41 -45.24
N GLU A 376 -37.93 -20.51 -45.62
CA GLU A 376 -38.26 -21.59 -44.67
C GLU A 376 -37.07 -22.53 -44.37
N ARG A 377 -36.08 -22.64 -45.28
CA ARG A 377 -34.90 -23.51 -45.06
C ARG A 377 -33.81 -22.85 -44.22
N GLU A 378 -33.73 -21.52 -44.21
CA GLU A 378 -32.76 -20.78 -43.39
C GLU A 378 -33.20 -20.70 -41.91
N GLN A 379 -34.51 -20.73 -41.62
CA GLN A 379 -35.01 -20.75 -40.24
C GLN A 379 -34.87 -22.11 -39.54
N GLU A 380 -34.88 -23.24 -40.27
CA GLU A 380 -34.59 -24.56 -39.69
C GLU A 380 -33.09 -24.79 -39.45
N GLN A 381 -32.20 -24.20 -40.25
CA GLN A 381 -30.75 -24.26 -40.00
C GLN A 381 -30.31 -23.37 -38.83
N GLY A 382 -30.92 -22.19 -38.65
CA GLY A 382 -30.63 -21.33 -37.49
C GLY A 382 -30.99 -21.97 -36.14
N ARG A 383 -32.07 -22.77 -36.09
CA ARG A 383 -32.47 -23.48 -34.85
C ARG A 383 -31.58 -24.69 -34.52
N GLN A 384 -30.98 -25.34 -35.53
CA GLN A 384 -30.03 -26.44 -35.29
C GLN A 384 -28.63 -25.97 -34.89
N GLU A 385 -28.26 -24.71 -35.20
CA GLU A 385 -27.03 -24.09 -34.73
C GLU A 385 -27.15 -23.50 -33.31
N GLU A 386 -28.35 -23.03 -32.91
CA GLU A 386 -28.61 -22.58 -31.53
C GLU A 386 -28.66 -23.72 -30.50
N GLU A 387 -29.10 -24.93 -30.87
CA GLU A 387 -29.10 -26.08 -29.95
C GLU A 387 -27.72 -26.75 -29.78
N GLN A 388 -26.75 -26.49 -30.66
CA GLN A 388 -25.38 -27.01 -30.52
C GLN A 388 -24.43 -26.05 -29.78
N GLY A 389 -24.87 -24.81 -29.49
CA GLY A 389 -24.09 -23.79 -28.77
C GLY A 389 -24.08 -23.93 -27.24
N HIS A 390 -24.98 -24.72 -26.66
CA HIS A 390 -25.18 -24.76 -25.19
C HIS A 390 -24.43 -25.88 -24.44
N GLY A 391 -23.49 -26.57 -25.08
CA GLY A 391 -22.85 -27.78 -24.52
C GLY A 391 -21.35 -27.73 -24.25
N ARG A 392 -20.66 -26.59 -24.44
CA ARG A 392 -19.24 -26.46 -24.11
C ARG A 392 -18.97 -25.14 -23.43
N GLU A 393 -19.14 -25.11 -22.11
CA GLU A 393 -18.21 -24.35 -21.28
C GLU A 393 -16.81 -24.85 -21.67
N GLN A 394 -16.14 -24.13 -22.57
CA GLN A 394 -14.71 -24.27 -22.74
C GLN A 394 -14.13 -23.99 -21.36
N GLU A 395 -13.64 -25.03 -20.68
CA GLU A 395 -12.77 -24.86 -19.52
C GLU A 395 -11.69 -23.86 -19.92
N LYS A 396 -11.87 -22.59 -19.52
CA LYS A 396 -10.82 -21.57 -19.68
C LYS A 396 -9.59 -22.18 -19.02
N SER A 397 -8.56 -22.42 -19.83
CA SER A 397 -7.30 -23.00 -19.34
C SER A 397 -6.92 -22.33 -18.03
N ARG A 398 -6.83 -23.09 -16.93
CA ARG A 398 -6.44 -22.63 -15.59
C ARG A 398 -4.95 -22.25 -15.57
N GLY A 399 -4.60 -21.22 -16.32
CA GLY A 399 -3.24 -20.70 -16.45
C GLY A 399 -2.96 -19.59 -15.44
N TYR A 400 -1.67 -19.42 -15.11
CA TYR A 400 -1.20 -18.29 -14.32
C TYR A 400 -0.69 -17.18 -15.22
N ARG A 401 -0.89 -15.92 -14.80
CA ARG A 401 -0.31 -14.73 -15.42
C ARG A 401 0.70 -14.12 -14.46
N GLN A 402 1.82 -13.67 -15.00
CA GLN A 402 2.80 -12.91 -14.22
C GLN A 402 2.29 -11.49 -14.02
N VAL A 403 2.18 -11.09 -12.77
CA VAL A 403 2.00 -9.69 -12.36
C VAL A 403 3.37 -9.20 -11.90
N ARG A 404 3.83 -8.09 -12.47
CA ARG A 404 5.12 -7.49 -12.14
C ARG A 404 5.03 -5.98 -12.14
N ALA A 405 5.67 -5.33 -11.16
CA ALA A 405 5.86 -3.89 -11.17
C ALA A 405 7.16 -3.51 -10.46
N GLN A 406 7.76 -2.39 -10.89
CA GLN A 406 8.78 -1.70 -10.12
C GLN A 406 8.14 -1.04 -8.91
N ILE A 407 8.84 -1.05 -7.78
CA ILE A 407 8.35 -0.53 -6.51
C ILE A 407 9.42 0.35 -5.87
N LYS A 408 8.95 1.42 -5.24
CA LYS A 408 9.76 2.41 -4.53
C LYS A 408 8.97 2.94 -3.33
N VAL A 409 9.61 3.71 -2.45
CA VAL A 409 8.93 4.33 -1.30
C VAL A 409 7.58 4.94 -1.71
N GLY A 410 6.52 4.58 -0.98
CA GLY A 410 5.14 5.02 -1.24
C GLY A 410 4.31 4.07 -2.09
N SER A 411 4.92 3.13 -2.83
CA SER A 411 4.19 2.07 -3.54
C SER A 411 3.41 1.19 -2.57
N VAL A 412 2.18 0.84 -2.94
CA VAL A 412 1.32 -0.14 -2.25
C VAL A 412 1.10 -1.34 -3.14
N ILE A 413 1.31 -2.54 -2.61
CA ILE A 413 1.20 -3.81 -3.30
C ILE A 413 0.22 -4.70 -2.54
N VAL A 414 -0.75 -5.27 -3.25
CA VAL A 414 -1.72 -6.19 -2.65
C VAL A 414 -1.38 -7.60 -3.11
N LEU A 415 -1.09 -8.48 -2.15
CA LEU A 415 -0.90 -9.91 -2.38
C LEU A 415 -2.09 -10.68 -1.79
N PRO A 416 -3.06 -11.12 -2.61
CA PRO A 416 -4.16 -11.95 -2.12
C PRO A 416 -3.66 -13.30 -1.61
N ALA A 417 -4.41 -13.89 -0.69
CA ALA A 417 -4.13 -15.23 -0.18
C ALA A 417 -3.96 -16.25 -1.33
N GLY A 418 -3.07 -17.21 -1.13
CA GLY A 418 -2.78 -18.28 -2.08
C GLY A 418 -1.99 -17.88 -3.32
N HIS A 419 -1.65 -16.60 -3.53
CA HIS A 419 -0.90 -16.16 -4.71
C HIS A 419 0.61 -16.21 -4.46
N PRO A 420 1.38 -17.08 -5.15
CA PRO A 420 2.82 -17.13 -4.99
C PRO A 420 3.48 -15.85 -5.50
N ALA A 421 4.33 -15.26 -4.68
CA ALA A 421 5.00 -14.01 -4.98
C ALA A 421 6.43 -13.95 -4.42
N THR A 422 7.19 -12.99 -4.93
CA THR A 422 8.51 -12.62 -4.43
C THR A 422 8.74 -11.11 -4.55
N PHE A 423 9.54 -10.57 -3.63
CA PHE A 423 10.07 -9.21 -3.69
C PHE A 423 11.58 -9.27 -3.89
N VAL A 424 12.09 -8.40 -4.76
CA VAL A 424 13.51 -8.31 -5.10
C VAL A 424 13.99 -6.89 -4.83
N ALA A 425 15.01 -6.77 -3.98
CA ALA A 425 15.72 -5.51 -3.76
C ALA A 425 16.70 -5.28 -4.90
N GLY A 426 16.75 -4.05 -5.42
CA GLY A 426 17.75 -3.65 -6.39
C GLY A 426 19.15 -3.51 -5.76
N ASN A 427 20.11 -2.98 -6.52
CA ASN A 427 21.51 -2.91 -6.06
C ASN A 427 21.83 -1.63 -5.31
N ASP A 428 21.01 -0.59 -5.45
CA ASP A 428 21.32 0.75 -4.97
C ASP A 428 20.90 0.97 -3.51
N GLY A 429 20.22 0.01 -2.89
CA GLY A 429 19.86 0.06 -1.49
C GLY A 429 19.11 -1.16 -0.99
N ASN A 430 18.90 -1.22 0.31
CA ASN A 430 17.97 -2.18 0.91
C ASN A 430 16.53 -1.78 0.56
N LEU A 431 15.62 -2.76 0.61
CA LEU A 431 14.19 -2.55 0.42
C LEU A 431 13.45 -2.92 1.71
N ALA A 432 12.68 -1.98 2.27
CA ALA A 432 11.86 -2.23 3.45
C ALA A 432 10.37 -2.11 3.11
N LEU A 433 9.60 -3.11 3.52
CA LEU A 433 8.17 -3.27 3.25
C LEU A 433 7.43 -3.44 4.58
N LEU A 434 6.52 -2.52 4.88
CA LEU A 434 5.53 -2.68 5.95
C LEU A 434 4.34 -3.44 5.36
N SER A 435 3.82 -4.45 6.04
CA SER A 435 2.67 -5.22 5.61
C SER A 435 1.59 -5.20 6.68
N PHE A 436 0.35 -4.98 6.26
CA PHE A 436 -0.84 -5.26 7.05
C PHE A 436 -1.50 -6.52 6.49
N GLY A 437 -1.62 -7.56 7.32
CA GLY A 437 -2.32 -8.79 6.95
C GLY A 437 -3.79 -8.69 7.36
N VAL A 438 -4.72 -8.85 6.42
CA VAL A 438 -6.16 -8.97 6.68
C VAL A 438 -6.53 -10.45 6.66
N GLY A 439 -7.34 -10.92 7.60
CA GLY A 439 -7.63 -12.35 7.75
C GLY A 439 -6.43 -13.14 8.27
N ALA A 440 -5.68 -12.53 9.19
CA ALA A 440 -4.38 -13.02 9.66
C ALA A 440 -4.48 -14.07 10.79
N ASN A 441 -5.64 -14.22 11.43
CA ASN A 441 -5.83 -15.25 12.44
C ASN A 441 -5.70 -16.63 11.81
N ASN A 442 -4.74 -17.41 12.32
CA ASN A 442 -4.36 -18.73 11.81
C ASN A 442 -3.84 -18.71 10.35
N ASP A 443 -3.32 -17.56 9.88
CA ASP A 443 -2.57 -17.50 8.62
C ASP A 443 -1.19 -18.17 8.76
N GLU A 444 -0.75 -18.81 7.69
CA GLU A 444 0.56 -19.42 7.58
C GLU A 444 1.29 -18.92 6.32
N GLU A 445 2.58 -18.66 6.45
CA GLU A 445 3.43 -18.32 5.32
C GLU A 445 4.07 -19.60 4.75
N VAL A 446 3.64 -19.98 3.55
CA VAL A 446 4.10 -21.17 2.85
C VAL A 446 5.20 -20.80 1.86
N PHE A 447 6.37 -21.42 2.02
CA PHE A 447 7.50 -21.24 1.12
C PHE A 447 7.54 -22.37 0.10
N VAL A 448 7.51 -22.01 -1.18
CA VAL A 448 7.61 -22.95 -2.32
C VAL A 448 9.07 -23.22 -2.66
N THR A 449 9.97 -22.26 -2.44
CA THR A 449 11.41 -22.41 -2.65
C THR A 449 12.22 -22.08 -1.39
N GLY A 450 13.51 -22.39 -1.39
CA GLY A 450 14.41 -22.14 -0.27
C GLY A 450 14.62 -23.33 0.67
N GLY A 451 15.41 -23.11 1.70
CA GLY A 451 15.77 -24.07 2.74
C GLY A 451 14.54 -24.73 3.37
N ASN A 452 13.51 -23.94 3.63
CA ASN A 452 12.23 -24.29 4.24
C ASN A 452 11.10 -24.57 3.23
N SER A 453 11.43 -24.90 1.98
CA SER A 453 10.43 -25.24 0.96
C SER A 453 9.58 -26.45 1.37
N VAL A 454 8.25 -26.34 1.22
CA VAL A 454 7.32 -27.47 1.44
C VAL A 454 7.49 -28.58 0.41
N LEU A 455 8.05 -28.30 -0.77
CA LEU A 455 8.30 -29.32 -1.80
C LEU A 455 9.34 -30.35 -1.34
N LYS A 456 10.17 -30.01 -0.35
CA LYS A 456 11.14 -30.95 0.24
C LYS A 456 10.47 -32.05 1.08
N GLN A 457 9.19 -31.90 1.40
CA GLN A 457 8.40 -32.86 2.17
C GLN A 457 7.66 -33.89 1.30
N LEU A 458 7.70 -33.75 -0.04
CA LEU A 458 7.15 -34.77 -0.93
C LEU A 458 7.84 -36.11 -0.67
N ASP A 459 7.04 -37.16 -0.42
CA ASP A 459 7.55 -38.52 -0.33
C ASP A 459 7.89 -39.08 -1.72
N GLU A 460 8.61 -40.20 -1.76
CA GLU A 460 9.06 -40.80 -3.01
C GLU A 460 7.91 -41.22 -3.93
N ALA A 461 6.77 -41.64 -3.37
CA ALA A 461 5.61 -42.02 -4.17
C ALA A 461 4.97 -40.80 -4.84
N ALA A 462 4.78 -39.72 -4.09
CA ALA A 462 4.27 -38.45 -4.59
C ALA A 462 5.20 -37.85 -5.66
N LYS A 463 6.52 -37.86 -5.44
CA LYS A 463 7.49 -37.45 -6.46
C LYS A 463 7.42 -38.33 -7.71
N ALA A 464 7.27 -39.65 -7.53
CA ALA A 464 7.19 -40.58 -8.63
C ALA A 464 5.97 -40.32 -9.53
N LEU A 465 4.85 -39.90 -8.94
CA LEU A 465 3.64 -39.53 -9.65
C LEU A 465 3.70 -38.10 -10.21
N SER A 466 4.40 -37.18 -9.54
CA SER A 466 4.43 -35.76 -9.91
C SER A 466 5.45 -35.44 -11.01
N PHE A 467 6.56 -36.17 -11.07
CA PHE A 467 7.66 -35.91 -12.00
C PHE A 467 7.87 -37.06 -12.99
N PRO A 468 8.14 -36.75 -14.28
CA PRO A 468 8.52 -37.76 -15.26
C PRO A 468 9.71 -38.58 -14.75
N GLN A 469 9.70 -39.90 -15.01
CA GLN A 469 10.71 -40.82 -14.48
C GLN A 469 12.15 -40.36 -14.76
N GLN A 470 12.42 -39.85 -15.95
CA GLN A 470 13.75 -39.37 -16.35
C GLN A 470 14.17 -38.07 -15.64
N ALA A 471 13.23 -37.35 -15.03
CA ALA A 471 13.47 -36.06 -14.38
C ALA A 471 13.46 -36.13 -12.85
N ARG A 472 13.18 -37.29 -12.22
CA ARG A 472 13.00 -37.41 -10.75
C ARG A 472 14.25 -37.02 -9.97
N GLU A 473 15.41 -37.57 -10.32
CA GLU A 473 16.68 -37.24 -9.66
C GLU A 473 17.02 -35.75 -9.84
N LEU A 474 16.77 -35.20 -11.03
CA LEU A 474 16.97 -33.79 -11.30
C LEU A 474 16.02 -32.93 -10.46
N ALA A 475 14.74 -33.31 -10.35
CA ALA A 475 13.74 -32.60 -9.56
C ALA A 475 14.17 -32.55 -8.08
N ASP A 476 14.65 -33.66 -7.53
CA ASP A 476 15.15 -33.71 -6.16
C ASP A 476 16.36 -32.80 -5.94
N ARG A 477 17.33 -32.80 -6.87
CA ARG A 477 18.47 -31.88 -6.81
C ARG A 477 18.02 -30.42 -6.91
N VAL A 478 17.10 -30.10 -7.81
CA VAL A 478 16.61 -28.72 -8.03
C VAL A 478 15.83 -28.21 -6.82
N ILE A 479 14.92 -29.00 -6.27
CA ILE A 479 14.13 -28.65 -5.07
C ILE A 479 15.05 -28.41 -3.86
N ARG A 480 16.17 -29.13 -3.77
CA ARG A 480 17.14 -29.03 -2.66
C ARG A 480 18.29 -28.06 -2.92
N ALA A 481 18.39 -27.48 -4.12
CA ALA A 481 19.54 -26.67 -4.54
C ALA A 481 19.75 -25.40 -3.72
N GLN A 482 18.68 -24.79 -3.21
CA GLN A 482 18.75 -23.58 -2.38
C GLN A 482 18.76 -23.95 -0.88
N PRO A 483 19.90 -23.81 -0.16
CA PRO A 483 19.98 -24.10 1.26
C PRO A 483 19.43 -22.98 2.15
N GLU A 484 19.44 -21.72 1.68
CA GLU A 484 19.01 -20.56 2.49
C GLU A 484 17.47 -20.45 2.50
N SER A 485 16.90 -20.08 3.65
CA SER A 485 15.45 -19.98 3.87
C SER A 485 14.96 -18.54 3.87
N VAL A 486 13.70 -18.31 3.52
CA VAL A 486 12.98 -17.01 3.56
C VAL A 486 13.56 -15.90 2.68
N PHE A 487 14.83 -15.52 2.87
CA PHE A 487 15.56 -14.55 2.06
C PHE A 487 16.77 -15.22 1.43
N VAL A 488 17.02 -14.93 0.16
CA VAL A 488 18.09 -15.55 -0.63
C VAL A 488 18.76 -14.50 -1.52
N ALA A 489 19.92 -14.83 -2.09
CA ALA A 489 20.57 -13.99 -3.10
C ALA A 489 19.64 -13.76 -4.29
N GLY A 490 19.54 -12.51 -4.74
CA GLY A 490 18.70 -12.13 -5.86
C GLY A 490 19.30 -12.49 -7.23
N PRO A 491 18.55 -12.31 -8.32
CA PRO A 491 18.93 -12.81 -9.65
C PRO A 491 20.26 -12.25 -10.18
N GLN A 492 20.62 -11.02 -9.80
CA GLN A 492 21.85 -10.36 -10.27
C GLN A 492 23.10 -10.84 -9.49
N GLN A 493 22.95 -11.23 -8.23
CA GLN A 493 24.05 -11.81 -7.45
C GLN A 493 24.34 -13.25 -7.88
N GLN A 494 23.29 -14.03 -8.17
CA GLN A 494 23.46 -15.42 -8.62
C GLN A 494 24.17 -15.54 -9.97
N ARG A 495 23.94 -14.62 -10.92
CA ARG A 495 24.66 -14.61 -12.20
C ARG A 495 26.18 -14.46 -12.01
N ARG A 496 26.62 -13.65 -11.06
CA ARG A 496 28.06 -13.48 -10.76
C ARG A 496 28.69 -14.72 -10.14
N VAL A 497 27.91 -15.54 -9.43
CA VAL A 497 28.39 -16.81 -8.82
C VAL A 497 28.38 -17.94 -9.86
N ALA A 498 27.50 -17.89 -10.86
CA ALA A 498 27.49 -18.88 -11.95
C ALA A 498 28.57 -18.63 -13.02
N ASP A 499 29.06 -17.39 -13.12
CA ASP A 499 30.15 -16.98 -14.01
C ASP A 499 31.56 -17.09 -13.37
N MET A 500 31.65 -17.49 -12.09
CA MET A 500 32.89 -17.83 -11.38
C MET A 500 32.99 -19.33 -11.18
#